data_AF-A0A093BHT1-F1
#
_entry.id   AF-A0A093BHT1-F1
#
_cell.length_a   1.000
_cell.length_b   1.000
_cell.length_c   1.000
_cell.angle_alpha   90.00
_cell.angle_beta   90.00
_cell.angle_gamma   90.00
#
_symmetry.space_group_name_H-M   'P 1'
#
loop_
_entity.id
_entity.type
_entity.pdbx_description
1 polymer ?
#
loop_
_entity_poly.entity_id
_entity_poly.type
_entity_poly.pdbx_seq_one_letter_code
_entity_poly.pdbx_strand_id
1 'polypeptide(L)'
;GKDLTFVFDRVFGEGATQEEVFQHSTRGLLDSVLRGYNCSVFAYGATGAGKTYTMLGSEQSPGIMYLSVVELYKRLEARKGEKSCQVLVSYQEVYNEEIHDLLEPKGPLAIREDPEKGVVVQGLSLHQPSSAEQLLEMLARGNKNRTQHPTDANATSSRSHAIFQVCVEQQDVAGGLAAGLRVGKLSLVDLAGSERASVANTRGERLREGANINRSLLALINVINALADAKSKKSHVPYRDSKLTRLLKDSIGGSCRTVVIAAVSPSGLAHQDTYNTLKYASRAKEIKRAAGPSALSVPLKPKVLGSRCPRCRHAVRCQQLQAEVAELRAKLRGQQEAEERALVLPPALVCSPGGLPRSEAPVPRPCSSGLADGREGHGEQLEAGWPLGPQLGAEEEAPEEMPASSPGAAQQAGTLQLQPQHPSCLLQGLSCCQTETLLGALLSVVQKQSSVLRAANLL
;
A
#
# COMPACT_ATOMS: atom_id res chain seq x y z
N GLY A 1 -14.67 22.67 28.13
CA GLY A 1 -14.14 23.28 26.88
C GLY A 1 -15.32 23.70 26.01
N LYS A 2 -15.09 24.12 24.77
CA LYS A 2 -16.17 24.15 23.77
C LYS A 2 -16.33 22.73 23.22
N ASP A 3 -17.55 22.24 23.10
CA ASP A 3 -17.82 20.95 22.46
C ASP A 3 -17.55 21.05 20.95
N LEU A 4 -16.96 19.99 20.39
CA LEU A 4 -16.56 19.92 18.98
C LEU A 4 -17.29 18.75 18.30
N THR A 5 -18.08 19.06 17.28
CA THR A 5 -18.84 18.06 16.51
C THR A 5 -18.13 17.74 15.21
N PHE A 6 -17.92 16.45 14.94
CA PHE A 6 -17.36 15.94 13.68
C PHE A 6 -18.39 15.06 12.96
N VAL A 7 -18.42 15.11 11.62
CA VAL A 7 -19.45 14.41 10.81
C VAL A 7 -18.81 13.53 9.74
N PHE A 8 -18.85 12.21 9.97
CA PHE A 8 -18.33 11.18 9.06
C PHE A 8 -19.46 10.46 8.32
N ASP A 9 -19.10 9.63 7.34
CA ASP A 9 -20.07 8.82 6.58
C ASP A 9 -20.68 7.70 7.43
N ARG A 10 -19.98 7.32 8.51
CA ARG A 10 -20.46 6.46 9.59
C ARG A 10 -19.64 6.71 10.86
N VAL A 11 -20.25 6.49 12.02
CA VAL A 11 -19.60 6.43 13.34
C VAL A 11 -20.02 5.11 13.97
N PHE A 12 -19.07 4.40 14.59
CA PHE A 12 -19.32 3.16 15.32
C PHE A 12 -19.12 3.45 16.82
N GLY A 13 -20.08 3.04 17.65
CA GLY A 13 -19.97 3.16 19.12
C GLY A 13 -19.15 2.02 19.73
N GLU A 14 -18.87 2.10 21.03
CA GLU A 14 -18.07 1.09 21.76
C GLU A 14 -18.65 -0.34 21.70
N GLY A 15 -19.97 -0.48 21.54
CA GLY A 15 -20.65 -1.76 21.37
C GLY A 15 -20.69 -2.32 19.94
N ALA A 16 -20.10 -1.61 18.95
CA ALA A 16 -20.11 -2.06 17.56
C ALA A 16 -19.22 -3.29 17.36
N THR A 17 -19.70 -4.26 16.59
CA THR A 17 -18.97 -5.52 16.37
C THR A 17 -18.04 -5.46 15.16
N GLN A 18 -17.01 -6.32 15.13
CA GLN A 18 -16.10 -6.46 14.00
C GLN A 18 -16.84 -6.77 12.68
N GLU A 19 -17.90 -7.59 12.75
CA GLU A 19 -18.77 -7.91 11.62
C GLU A 19 -19.57 -6.68 11.15
N GLU A 20 -20.13 -5.88 12.07
CA GLU A 20 -20.81 -4.62 11.73
C GLU A 20 -19.86 -3.62 11.04
N VAL A 21 -18.65 -3.46 11.58
CA VAL A 21 -17.60 -2.62 10.98
C VAL A 21 -17.25 -3.13 9.58
N PHE A 22 -17.03 -4.44 9.41
CA PHE A 22 -16.74 -5.05 8.11
C PHE A 22 -17.89 -4.84 7.10
N GLN A 23 -19.14 -5.10 7.51
CA GLN A 23 -20.33 -4.95 6.67
C GLN A 23 -20.48 -3.53 6.13
N HIS A 24 -20.24 -2.52 6.96
CA HIS A 24 -20.44 -1.12 6.59
C HIS A 24 -19.21 -0.39 6.07
N SER A 25 -17.99 -0.92 6.23
CA SER A 25 -16.75 -0.34 5.69
C SER A 25 -16.25 -1.03 4.42
N THR A 26 -16.18 -2.36 4.41
CA THR A 26 -15.30 -3.10 3.49
C THR A 26 -16.07 -4.07 2.59
N ARG A 27 -17.19 -4.63 3.07
CA ARG A 27 -17.98 -5.65 2.35
C ARG A 27 -18.41 -5.23 0.93
N GLY A 28 -18.72 -3.95 0.71
CA GLY A 28 -19.07 -3.40 -0.60
C GLY A 28 -17.86 -3.06 -1.51
N LEU A 29 -16.66 -2.97 -0.95
CA LEU A 29 -15.44 -2.84 -1.74
C LEU A 29 -15.11 -4.14 -2.47
N LEU A 30 -15.43 -5.31 -1.91
CA LEU A 30 -15.20 -6.60 -2.56
C LEU A 30 -15.93 -6.72 -3.93
N ASP A 31 -17.16 -6.20 -4.07
CA ASP A 31 -17.85 -6.14 -5.37
C ASP A 31 -17.22 -5.15 -6.34
N SER A 32 -16.41 -4.24 -5.83
CA SER A 32 -15.64 -3.31 -6.65
C SER A 32 -14.33 -3.96 -7.11
N VAL A 33 -13.66 -4.73 -6.25
CA VAL A 33 -12.51 -5.58 -6.61
C VAL A 33 -12.90 -6.59 -7.70
N LEU A 34 -14.04 -7.29 -7.55
CA LEU A 34 -14.61 -8.21 -8.56
C LEU A 34 -15.16 -7.51 -9.84
N ARG A 35 -15.09 -6.17 -9.88
CA ARG A 35 -15.34 -5.36 -11.09
C ARG A 35 -14.05 -4.79 -11.70
N GLY A 36 -12.89 -5.10 -11.13
CA GLY A 36 -11.59 -4.61 -11.60
C GLY A 36 -11.18 -3.26 -11.04
N TYR A 37 -11.82 -2.79 -9.94
CA TYR A 37 -11.40 -1.55 -9.28
C TYR A 37 -10.34 -1.82 -8.22
N ASN A 38 -9.33 -0.95 -8.17
CA ASN A 38 -8.47 -0.81 -7.00
C ASN A 38 -9.32 -0.30 -5.83
N CYS A 39 -9.17 -0.92 -4.66
CA CYS A 39 -9.83 -0.58 -3.42
C CYS A 39 -8.82 -0.60 -2.27
N SER A 40 -8.97 0.30 -1.29
CA SER A 40 -8.06 0.38 -0.14
C SER A 40 -8.80 0.70 1.15
N VAL A 41 -8.42 0.03 2.24
CA VAL A 41 -8.93 0.27 3.58
C VAL A 41 -7.76 0.59 4.48
N PHE A 42 -7.83 1.73 5.16
CA PHE A 42 -6.83 2.19 6.11
C PHE A 42 -7.39 2.18 7.52
N ALA A 43 -6.67 1.61 8.49
CA ALA A 43 -6.85 1.93 9.90
C ALA A 43 -5.85 2.99 10.34
N TYR A 44 -6.33 4.08 10.92
CA TYR A 44 -5.55 5.24 11.34
C TYR A 44 -5.97 5.72 12.73
N GLY A 45 -5.02 6.22 13.53
CA GLY A 45 -5.25 6.68 14.90
C GLY A 45 -4.07 6.34 15.83
N ALA A 46 -4.20 6.68 17.12
CA ALA A 46 -3.15 6.45 18.09
C ALA A 46 -2.93 4.95 18.41
N THR A 47 -1.79 4.61 18.99
CA THR A 47 -1.53 3.30 19.61
C THR A 47 -2.55 3.05 20.73
N GLY A 48 -3.01 1.81 20.86
CA GLY A 48 -4.09 1.45 21.77
C GLY A 48 -5.51 1.83 21.30
N ALA A 49 -5.67 2.73 20.32
CA ALA A 49 -6.99 3.18 19.85
C ALA A 49 -7.78 2.14 19.01
N GLY A 50 -7.23 0.94 18.78
CA GLY A 50 -7.95 -0.16 18.15
C GLY A 50 -7.60 -0.49 16.69
N LYS A 51 -6.63 0.20 16.05
CA LYS A 51 -6.26 -0.04 14.62
C LYS A 51 -6.06 -1.52 14.26
N THR A 52 -5.09 -2.17 14.91
CA THR A 52 -4.76 -3.59 14.66
C THR A 52 -5.88 -4.53 15.09
N TYR A 53 -6.68 -4.16 16.11
CA TYR A 53 -7.90 -4.89 16.46
C TYR A 53 -8.93 -4.81 15.32
N THR A 54 -9.20 -3.65 14.75
CA THR A 54 -10.11 -3.52 13.60
C THR A 54 -9.61 -4.29 12.38
N MET A 55 -8.30 -4.26 12.10
CA MET A 55 -7.73 -4.89 10.89
C MET A 55 -7.55 -6.40 11.01
N LEU A 56 -6.95 -6.90 12.10
CA LEU A 56 -6.66 -8.32 12.32
C LEU A 56 -7.69 -8.99 13.25
N GLY A 57 -8.07 -8.29 14.31
CA GLY A 57 -8.97 -8.79 15.36
C GLY A 57 -8.30 -9.76 16.33
N SER A 58 -9.12 -10.59 16.94
CA SER A 58 -8.73 -11.74 17.75
C SER A 58 -9.32 -13.02 17.17
N GLU A 59 -8.92 -14.18 17.69
CA GLU A 59 -9.48 -15.48 17.26
C GLU A 59 -11.00 -15.57 17.47
N GLN A 60 -11.51 -14.94 18.54
CA GLN A 60 -12.94 -14.90 18.86
C GLN A 60 -13.68 -13.76 18.13
N SER A 61 -12.96 -12.76 17.63
CA SER A 61 -13.53 -11.57 16.99
C SER A 61 -12.66 -11.14 15.80
N PRO A 62 -12.71 -11.90 14.68
CA PRO A 62 -11.84 -11.70 13.53
C PRO A 62 -12.06 -10.32 12.89
N GLY A 63 -10.97 -9.66 12.53
CA GLY A 63 -11.00 -8.31 11.94
C GLY A 63 -11.22 -8.30 10.44
N ILE A 64 -11.18 -7.09 9.87
CA ILE A 64 -11.47 -6.81 8.45
C ILE A 64 -10.64 -7.66 7.50
N MET A 65 -9.36 -7.94 7.78
CA MET A 65 -8.52 -8.76 6.90
C MET A 65 -9.05 -10.20 6.78
N TYR A 66 -9.37 -10.83 7.91
CA TYR A 66 -9.92 -12.18 7.93
C TYR A 66 -11.29 -12.23 7.24
N LEU A 67 -12.22 -11.35 7.64
CA LEU A 67 -13.58 -11.31 7.11
C LEU A 67 -13.59 -11.00 5.59
N SER A 68 -12.68 -10.14 5.13
CA SER A 68 -12.51 -9.84 3.70
C SER A 68 -12.05 -11.07 2.91
N VAL A 69 -11.12 -11.87 3.43
CA VAL A 69 -10.64 -13.09 2.75
C VAL A 69 -11.75 -14.12 2.64
N VAL A 70 -12.47 -14.42 3.73
CA VAL A 70 -13.56 -15.40 3.74
C VAL A 70 -14.69 -15.01 2.78
N GLU A 71 -15.19 -13.78 2.88
CA GLU A 71 -16.27 -13.28 2.01
C GLU A 71 -15.81 -13.14 0.54
N LEU A 72 -14.54 -12.81 0.27
CA LEU A 72 -14.00 -12.79 -1.10
C LEU A 72 -14.02 -14.18 -1.72
N TYR A 73 -13.44 -15.19 -1.05
CA TYR A 73 -13.41 -16.57 -1.59
C TYR A 73 -14.82 -17.14 -1.78
N LYS A 74 -15.74 -16.87 -0.85
CA LYS A 74 -17.17 -17.21 -1.00
C LYS A 74 -17.79 -16.63 -2.27
N ARG A 75 -17.46 -15.38 -2.63
CA ARG A 75 -17.93 -14.74 -3.88
C ARG A 75 -17.19 -15.22 -5.13
N LEU A 76 -15.97 -15.75 -5.01
CA LEU A 76 -15.23 -16.36 -6.11
C LEU A 76 -15.80 -17.75 -6.45
N GLU A 77 -16.03 -18.60 -5.45
CA GLU A 77 -16.64 -19.92 -5.63
C GLU A 77 -18.05 -19.80 -6.24
N ALA A 78 -18.85 -18.83 -5.80
CA ALA A 78 -20.16 -18.52 -6.40
C ALA A 78 -20.11 -18.10 -7.88
N ARG A 79 -18.92 -17.82 -8.46
CA ARG A 79 -18.73 -17.38 -9.86
C ARG A 79 -17.90 -18.36 -10.69
N LYS A 80 -17.51 -19.49 -10.10
CA LYS A 80 -16.55 -20.47 -10.66
C LYS A 80 -17.00 -21.12 -11.98
N GLY A 81 -18.31 -21.20 -12.22
CA GLY A 81 -18.88 -21.67 -13.49
C GLY A 81 -18.83 -20.64 -14.64
N GLU A 82 -18.75 -19.35 -14.32
CA GLU A 82 -18.77 -18.26 -15.33
C GLU A 82 -17.35 -17.72 -15.62
N LYS A 83 -16.51 -17.65 -14.59
CA LYS A 83 -15.24 -16.90 -14.60
C LYS A 83 -14.10 -17.74 -14.04
N SER A 84 -13.04 -17.88 -14.83
CA SER A 84 -11.75 -18.34 -14.34
C SER A 84 -11.16 -17.25 -13.46
N CYS A 85 -10.93 -17.54 -12.18
CA CYS A 85 -10.42 -16.59 -11.20
C CYS A 85 -9.07 -17.04 -10.65
N GLN A 86 -8.15 -16.09 -10.45
CA GLN A 86 -6.85 -16.30 -9.83
C GLN A 86 -6.64 -15.23 -8.76
N VAL A 87 -6.19 -15.64 -7.58
CA VAL A 87 -5.87 -14.75 -6.46
C VAL A 87 -4.35 -14.69 -6.31
N LEU A 88 -3.81 -13.47 -6.22
CA LEU A 88 -2.39 -13.20 -6.02
C LEU A 88 -2.22 -12.29 -4.80
N VAL A 89 -1.26 -12.60 -3.94
CA VAL A 89 -1.12 -11.97 -2.62
C VAL A 89 0.31 -11.56 -2.34
N SER A 90 0.47 -10.37 -1.78
CA SER A 90 1.70 -9.92 -1.12
C SER A 90 1.36 -9.37 0.26
N TYR A 91 2.30 -9.48 1.21
CA TYR A 91 2.19 -8.84 2.51
C TYR A 91 3.55 -8.22 2.84
N GLN A 92 3.54 -6.93 3.13
CA GLN A 92 4.76 -6.16 3.39
C GLN A 92 4.55 -5.24 4.58
N GLU A 93 5.64 -4.86 5.23
CA GLU A 93 5.66 -3.78 6.19
C GLU A 93 6.56 -2.63 5.75
N VAL A 94 6.27 -1.44 6.28
CA VAL A 94 7.17 -0.29 6.27
C VAL A 94 7.57 0.01 7.71
N TYR A 95 8.83 -0.20 8.05
CA TYR A 95 9.41 0.04 9.38
C TYR A 95 10.68 0.86 9.21
N ASN A 96 10.88 1.90 10.02
CA ASN A 96 12.08 2.75 9.98
C ASN A 96 12.46 3.29 8.58
N GLU A 97 11.46 3.60 7.74
CA GLU A 97 11.64 3.93 6.31
C GLU A 97 12.36 2.84 5.48
N GLU A 98 12.32 1.59 5.90
CA GLU A 98 12.64 0.38 5.13
C GLU A 98 11.37 -0.41 4.79
N ILE A 99 11.44 -1.29 3.80
CA ILE A 99 10.33 -2.14 3.37
C ILE A 99 10.75 -3.59 3.52
N HIS A 100 9.98 -4.40 4.24
CA HIS A 100 10.26 -5.82 4.40
C HIS A 100 9.10 -6.66 3.87
N ASP A 101 9.43 -7.81 3.32
CA ASP A 101 8.46 -8.83 2.93
C ASP A 101 8.09 -9.66 4.15
N LEU A 102 6.80 -9.72 4.47
CA LEU A 102 6.29 -10.49 5.61
C LEU A 102 6.04 -11.96 5.26
N LEU A 103 5.96 -12.32 3.97
CA LEU A 103 5.71 -13.70 3.51
C LEU A 103 7.00 -14.42 3.10
N GLU A 104 8.03 -13.69 2.73
CA GLU A 104 9.36 -14.23 2.42
C GLU A 104 10.48 -13.31 2.97
N PRO A 105 10.65 -13.22 4.31
CA PRO A 105 11.60 -12.31 4.93
C PRO A 105 13.03 -12.55 4.45
N LYS A 106 13.66 -11.49 3.93
CA LYS A 106 15.04 -11.50 3.39
C LYS A 106 15.80 -10.28 3.89
N GLY A 107 15.73 -9.18 3.14
CA GLY A 107 16.33 -7.89 3.47
C GLY A 107 15.44 -6.74 2.99
N PRO A 108 15.86 -5.49 3.18
CA PRO A 108 15.08 -4.32 2.78
C PRO A 108 14.87 -4.25 1.27
N LEU A 109 13.63 -3.93 0.86
CA LEU A 109 13.21 -3.85 -0.53
C LEU A 109 13.22 -2.41 -1.07
N ALA A 110 13.47 -2.29 -2.37
CA ALA A 110 13.56 -0.99 -3.05
C ALA A 110 12.26 -0.65 -3.80
N ILE A 111 11.78 0.60 -3.68
CA ILE A 111 10.69 1.14 -4.51
C ILE A 111 11.25 1.61 -5.85
N ARG A 112 10.63 1.17 -6.95
CA ARG A 112 10.79 1.73 -8.29
C ARG A 112 9.48 2.32 -8.81
N GLU A 113 9.59 3.26 -9.73
CA GLU A 113 8.46 3.78 -10.52
C GLU A 113 8.60 3.20 -11.93
N ASP A 114 7.60 2.44 -12.38
CA ASP A 114 7.51 1.82 -13.70
C ASP A 114 6.44 2.56 -14.52
N PRO A 115 6.73 3.01 -15.76
CA PRO A 115 5.81 3.81 -16.56
C PRO A 115 4.45 3.16 -16.87
N GLU A 116 4.38 1.82 -16.92
CA GLU A 116 3.13 1.09 -17.16
C GLU A 116 2.46 0.61 -15.86
N LYS A 117 3.23 0.36 -14.81
CA LYS A 117 2.75 -0.29 -13.57
C LYS A 117 2.55 0.65 -12.39
N GLY A 118 3.04 1.89 -12.49
CA GLY A 118 3.08 2.81 -11.36
C GLY A 118 4.16 2.42 -10.35
N VAL A 119 3.85 2.54 -9.06
CA VAL A 119 4.83 2.29 -7.98
C VAL A 119 4.92 0.79 -7.70
N VAL A 120 6.13 0.22 -7.85
CA VAL A 120 6.40 -1.20 -7.66
C VAL A 120 7.53 -1.44 -6.65
N VAL A 121 7.41 -2.48 -5.84
CA VAL A 121 8.46 -2.92 -4.92
C VAL A 121 9.29 -4.01 -5.58
N GLN A 122 10.57 -3.74 -5.84
CA GLN A 122 11.47 -4.74 -6.42
C GLN A 122 11.78 -5.82 -5.38
N GLY A 123 11.58 -7.08 -5.75
CA GLY A 123 11.89 -8.24 -4.90
C GLY A 123 10.75 -8.70 -3.99
N LEU A 124 9.64 -7.95 -3.91
CA LEU A 124 8.45 -8.35 -3.17
C LEU A 124 7.89 -9.67 -3.71
N SER A 125 7.69 -10.64 -2.83
CA SER A 125 7.13 -11.95 -3.14
C SER A 125 5.64 -11.84 -3.46
N LEU A 126 5.20 -12.69 -4.38
CA LEU A 126 3.83 -12.75 -4.88
C LEU A 126 3.43 -14.22 -4.88
N HIS A 127 2.41 -14.54 -4.09
CA HIS A 127 1.98 -15.90 -3.82
C HIS A 127 0.58 -16.14 -4.36
N GLN A 128 0.29 -17.38 -4.74
CA GLN A 128 -1.00 -17.79 -5.28
C GLN A 128 -1.67 -18.79 -4.33
N PRO A 129 -2.44 -18.32 -3.33
CA PRO A 129 -3.20 -19.21 -2.45
C PRO A 129 -4.29 -19.96 -3.23
N SER A 130 -4.38 -21.28 -3.03
CA SER A 130 -5.39 -22.15 -3.65
C SER A 130 -6.76 -22.05 -2.97
N SER A 131 -6.80 -21.66 -1.69
CA SER A 131 -8.02 -21.57 -0.89
C SER A 131 -7.98 -20.40 0.10
N ALA A 132 -9.12 -20.14 0.77
CA ALA A 132 -9.21 -19.12 1.81
C ALA A 132 -8.33 -19.47 3.01
N GLU A 133 -8.31 -20.74 3.40
CA GLU A 133 -7.56 -21.27 4.54
C GLU A 133 -6.05 -21.04 4.34
N GLN A 134 -5.52 -21.39 3.16
CA GLN A 134 -4.11 -21.13 2.85
C GLN A 134 -3.78 -19.63 2.90
N LEU A 135 -4.67 -18.75 2.44
CA LEU A 135 -4.45 -17.31 2.55
C LEU A 135 -4.46 -16.83 4.01
N LEU A 136 -5.33 -17.38 4.85
CA LEU A 136 -5.40 -17.05 6.28
C LEU A 136 -4.16 -17.55 7.04
N GLU A 137 -3.65 -18.74 6.71
CA GLU A 137 -2.35 -19.23 7.22
C GLU A 137 -1.19 -18.30 6.82
N MET A 138 -1.18 -17.82 5.57
CA MET A 138 -0.18 -16.86 5.10
C MET A 138 -0.27 -15.50 5.81
N LEU A 139 -1.49 -15.02 6.06
CA LEU A 139 -1.73 -13.80 6.84
C LEU A 139 -1.22 -13.97 8.29
N ALA A 140 -1.55 -15.08 8.95
CA ALA A 140 -1.09 -15.38 10.31
C ALA A 140 0.44 -15.49 10.39
N ARG A 141 1.08 -16.16 9.41
CA ARG A 141 2.54 -16.25 9.28
C ARG A 141 3.20 -14.89 9.08
N GLY A 142 2.63 -14.03 8.23
CA GLY A 142 3.13 -12.66 8.05
C GLY A 142 2.98 -11.78 9.28
N ASN A 143 1.88 -11.93 10.03
CA ASN A 143 1.70 -11.25 11.31
C ASN A 143 2.74 -11.70 12.34
N LYS A 144 3.05 -13.00 12.41
CA LYS A 144 4.13 -13.53 13.26
C LYS A 144 5.48 -12.92 12.90
N ASN A 145 5.82 -12.84 11.61
CA ASN A 145 7.06 -12.23 11.15
C ASN A 145 7.14 -10.73 11.52
N ARG A 146 6.04 -9.97 11.37
CA ARG A 146 5.95 -8.55 11.81
C ARG A 146 6.24 -8.38 13.31
N THR A 147 5.89 -9.35 14.14
CA THR A 147 6.14 -9.31 15.60
C THR A 147 7.53 -9.79 16.04
N GLN A 148 8.38 -10.26 15.12
CA GLN A 148 9.67 -10.89 15.45
C GLN A 148 10.91 -10.03 15.15
N HIS A 149 10.75 -8.71 14.94
CA HIS A 149 11.89 -7.82 14.71
C HIS A 149 12.87 -7.84 15.90
N PRO A 150 14.20 -7.86 15.65
CA PRO A 150 15.22 -8.04 16.69
C PRO A 150 15.37 -6.86 17.67
N THR A 151 14.54 -5.83 17.53
CA THR A 151 14.42 -4.69 18.45
C THR A 151 12.98 -4.55 18.92
N ASP A 152 12.58 -5.26 19.97
CA ASP A 152 12.03 -4.63 21.19
C ASP A 152 11.35 -5.60 22.19
N ALA A 153 11.27 -5.14 23.44
CA ALA A 153 10.34 -5.62 24.47
C ALA A 153 8.97 -4.88 24.41
N ASN A 154 8.58 -4.38 23.23
CA ASN A 154 7.43 -3.51 22.97
C ASN A 154 6.59 -4.08 21.81
N ALA A 155 5.33 -3.67 21.71
CA ALA A 155 4.43 -4.09 20.63
C ALA A 155 4.82 -3.49 19.27
N THR A 156 5.52 -4.25 18.43
CA THR A 156 6.03 -3.84 17.10
C THR A 156 4.97 -3.26 16.16
N SER A 157 3.70 -3.68 16.29
CA SER A 157 2.58 -3.16 15.49
C SER A 157 2.29 -1.67 15.69
N SER A 158 2.74 -1.07 16.80
CA SER A 158 2.66 0.38 17.02
C SER A 158 3.62 1.18 16.14
N ARG A 159 4.67 0.54 15.61
CA ARG A 159 5.83 1.19 14.97
C ARG A 159 6.06 0.85 13.50
N SER A 160 5.45 -0.22 12.97
CA SER A 160 5.48 -0.54 11.53
C SER A 160 4.11 -0.41 10.89
N HIS A 161 4.06 0.04 9.62
CA HIS A 161 2.85 0.04 8.80
C HIS A 161 2.76 -1.27 8.04
N ALA A 162 1.69 -2.04 8.21
CA ALA A 162 1.49 -3.28 7.47
C ALA A 162 0.52 -3.06 6.29
N ILE A 163 0.89 -3.55 5.11
CA ILE A 163 0.15 -3.41 3.85
C ILE A 163 -0.06 -4.82 3.28
N PHE A 164 -1.26 -5.37 3.49
CA PHE A 164 -1.69 -6.64 2.93
C PHE A 164 -2.43 -6.40 1.61
N GLN A 165 -1.97 -7.01 0.52
CA GLN A 165 -2.55 -6.81 -0.81
C GLN A 165 -3.09 -8.11 -1.38
N VAL A 166 -4.34 -8.07 -1.84
CA VAL A 166 -5.02 -9.18 -2.52
C VAL A 166 -5.43 -8.71 -3.92
N CYS A 167 -4.73 -9.20 -4.93
CA CYS A 167 -5.07 -9.02 -6.34
C CYS A 167 -5.94 -10.17 -6.81
N VAL A 168 -7.01 -9.85 -7.55
CA VAL A 168 -7.94 -10.83 -8.14
C VAL A 168 -7.96 -10.63 -9.64
N GLU A 169 -7.45 -11.61 -10.36
CA GLU A 169 -7.51 -11.69 -11.82
C GLU A 169 -8.70 -12.56 -12.22
N GLN A 170 -9.52 -12.08 -13.17
CA GLN A 170 -10.71 -12.77 -13.66
C GLN A 170 -10.78 -12.74 -15.19
N GLN A 171 -11.15 -13.87 -15.78
CA GLN A 171 -11.38 -14.02 -17.21
C GLN A 171 -12.68 -14.81 -17.45
N ASP A 172 -13.52 -14.34 -18.37
CA ASP A 172 -14.79 -15.00 -18.68
C ASP A 172 -14.55 -16.31 -19.46
N VAL A 173 -15.14 -17.41 -18.99
CA VAL A 173 -14.89 -18.75 -19.55
C VAL A 173 -15.54 -18.90 -20.95
N ALA A 174 -16.67 -18.24 -21.17
CA ALA A 174 -17.44 -18.35 -22.41
C ALA A 174 -16.98 -17.44 -23.57
N GLY A 175 -16.15 -16.42 -23.31
CA GLY A 175 -15.87 -15.34 -24.27
C GLY A 175 -14.68 -15.56 -25.23
N GLY A 176 -14.11 -16.77 -25.27
CA GLY A 176 -12.92 -17.09 -26.07
C GLY A 176 -11.69 -16.23 -25.73
N LEU A 177 -10.71 -16.14 -26.64
CA LEU A 177 -9.48 -15.33 -26.41
C LEU A 177 -9.72 -13.81 -26.38
N ALA A 178 -10.94 -13.35 -26.70
CA ALA A 178 -11.35 -11.95 -26.67
C ALA A 178 -11.96 -11.50 -25.32
N ALA A 179 -12.25 -12.43 -24.41
CA ALA A 179 -12.65 -12.09 -23.04
C ALA A 179 -11.52 -11.34 -22.31
N GLY A 180 -11.70 -10.03 -22.12
CA GLY A 180 -10.69 -9.17 -21.52
C GLY A 180 -10.36 -9.54 -20.08
N LEU A 181 -9.07 -9.68 -19.76
CA LEU A 181 -8.61 -9.89 -18.39
C LEU A 181 -9.01 -8.72 -17.50
N ARG A 182 -9.81 -8.99 -16.48
CA ARG A 182 -10.17 -8.03 -15.42
C ARG A 182 -9.26 -8.27 -14.23
N VAL A 183 -8.64 -7.21 -13.71
CA VAL A 183 -7.81 -7.30 -12.50
C VAL A 183 -8.26 -6.25 -11.50
N GLY A 184 -8.61 -6.67 -10.29
CA GLY A 184 -8.88 -5.78 -9.16
C GLY A 184 -7.87 -5.99 -8.05
N LYS A 185 -7.62 -4.95 -7.24
CA LYS A 185 -6.69 -5.00 -6.10
C LYS A 185 -7.38 -4.49 -4.85
N LEU A 186 -7.34 -5.27 -3.77
CA LEU A 186 -7.66 -4.83 -2.42
C LEU A 186 -6.36 -4.59 -1.65
N SER A 187 -6.19 -3.42 -1.06
CA SER A 187 -5.10 -3.11 -0.13
C SER A 187 -5.67 -2.86 1.26
N LEU A 188 -5.32 -3.69 2.24
CA LEU A 188 -5.72 -3.57 3.64
C LEU A 188 -4.51 -3.09 4.43
N VAL A 189 -4.62 -1.91 5.04
CA VAL A 189 -3.48 -1.18 5.62
C VAL A 189 -3.71 -0.89 7.11
N ASP A 190 -2.83 -1.43 7.95
CA ASP A 190 -2.74 -1.15 9.39
C ASP A 190 -1.56 -0.20 9.61
N LEU A 191 -1.84 1.09 9.83
CA LEU A 191 -0.80 2.11 10.01
C LEU A 191 -0.19 2.06 11.42
N ALA A 192 1.00 2.61 11.58
CA ALA A 192 1.63 2.85 12.89
C ALA A 192 0.83 3.84 13.75
N GLY A 193 1.21 3.99 15.02
CA GLY A 193 0.67 4.99 15.95
C GLY A 193 0.78 6.43 15.43
N SER A 194 -0.33 7.17 15.44
CA SER A 194 -0.36 8.58 15.02
C SER A 194 -0.08 9.59 16.14
N GLU A 195 0.06 9.10 17.38
CA GLU A 195 0.54 9.89 18.50
C GLU A 195 1.94 10.45 18.21
N ARG A 196 2.22 11.65 18.72
CA ARG A 196 3.57 12.20 18.62
C ARG A 196 4.44 11.49 19.63
N ALA A 197 5.46 10.76 19.17
CA ALA A 197 6.52 10.28 20.05
C ALA A 197 7.10 11.48 20.83
N SER A 198 6.89 11.51 22.14
CA SER A 198 7.49 12.51 23.01
C SER A 198 9.00 12.32 22.95
N VAL A 199 9.75 13.40 22.72
CA VAL A 199 11.23 13.41 22.65
C VAL A 199 11.82 13.34 24.08
N ALA A 200 11.28 12.45 24.90
CA ALA A 200 11.57 12.32 26.32
C ALA A 200 12.75 11.35 26.54
N ASN A 201 13.96 11.91 26.63
CA ASN A 201 15.19 11.29 27.15
C ASN A 201 15.72 10.00 26.50
N THR A 202 15.07 9.42 25.48
CA THR A 202 15.66 8.34 24.68
C THR A 202 16.76 8.88 23.76
N ARG A 203 18.03 8.69 24.15
CA ARG A 203 19.19 8.91 23.27
C ARG A 203 19.42 7.70 22.35
N GLY A 204 20.01 7.94 21.18
CA GLY A 204 20.47 6.88 20.26
C GLY A 204 19.46 6.46 19.19
N GLU A 205 19.51 5.18 18.80
CA GLU A 205 18.81 4.66 17.62
C GLU A 205 17.28 4.75 17.72
N ARG A 206 16.71 4.51 18.91
CA ARG A 206 15.27 4.64 19.20
C ARG A 206 14.71 6.03 18.90
N LEU A 207 15.52 7.09 19.01
CA LEU A 207 15.09 8.45 18.65
C LEU A 207 15.01 8.62 17.12
N ARG A 208 15.95 8.03 16.38
CA ARG A 208 15.95 8.03 14.91
C ARG A 208 14.79 7.19 14.36
N GLU A 209 14.56 6.03 14.97
CA GLU A 209 13.42 5.15 14.68
C GLU A 209 12.09 5.90 14.87
N GLY A 210 11.87 6.50 16.05
CA GLY A 210 10.68 7.32 16.32
C GLY A 210 10.53 8.50 15.36
N ALA A 211 11.62 9.17 14.99
CA ALA A 211 11.61 10.23 13.99
C ALA A 211 11.22 9.71 12.59
N ASN A 212 11.69 8.54 12.17
CA ASN A 212 11.35 7.93 10.87
C ASN A 212 9.91 7.42 10.82
N ILE A 213 9.38 6.88 11.93
CA ILE A 213 7.96 6.51 12.05
C ILE A 213 7.09 7.76 11.90
N ASN A 214 7.40 8.83 12.65
CA ASN A 214 6.69 10.11 12.54
C ASN A 214 6.82 10.72 11.14
N ARG A 215 7.99 10.63 10.48
CA ARG A 215 8.19 11.09 9.10
C ARG A 215 7.20 10.45 8.13
N SER A 216 7.00 9.14 8.23
CA SER A 216 6.10 8.40 7.32
C SER A 216 4.64 8.87 7.43
N LEU A 217 4.16 9.15 8.65
CA LEU A 217 2.81 9.66 8.91
C LEU A 217 2.67 11.17 8.67
N LEU A 218 3.70 11.97 8.94
CA LEU A 218 3.73 13.39 8.61
C LEU A 218 3.66 13.59 7.09
N ALA A 219 4.40 12.82 6.31
CA ALA A 219 4.31 12.79 4.86
C ALA A 219 2.88 12.42 4.40
N LEU A 220 2.24 11.43 5.04
CA LEU A 220 0.87 11.02 4.75
C LEU A 220 -0.13 12.16 5.00
N ILE A 221 0.00 12.87 6.12
CA ILE A 221 -0.80 14.05 6.47
C ILE A 221 -0.58 15.19 5.46
N ASN A 222 0.67 15.42 5.04
CA ASN A 222 1.00 16.45 4.03
C ASN A 222 0.37 16.13 2.67
N VAL A 223 0.41 14.86 2.25
CA VAL A 223 -0.30 14.36 1.06
C VAL A 223 -1.81 14.57 1.18
N ILE A 224 -2.41 14.22 2.31
CA ILE A 224 -3.85 14.43 2.58
C ILE A 224 -4.22 15.92 2.48
N ASN A 225 -3.44 16.79 3.11
CA ASN A 225 -3.67 18.24 3.09
C ASN A 225 -3.58 18.82 1.67
N ALA A 226 -2.54 18.46 0.91
CA ALA A 226 -2.34 18.92 -0.46
C ALA A 226 -3.45 18.46 -1.42
N LEU A 227 -4.01 17.27 -1.20
CA LEU A 227 -5.11 16.72 -2.00
C LEU A 227 -6.48 17.28 -1.62
N ALA A 228 -6.70 17.60 -0.35
CA ALA A 228 -7.94 18.18 0.14
C ALA A 228 -8.08 19.67 -0.23
N ASP A 229 -6.98 20.40 -0.42
CA ASP A 229 -7.03 21.79 -0.88
C ASP A 229 -7.48 21.91 -2.34
N ALA A 230 -8.78 22.15 -2.53
CA ALA A 230 -9.40 22.36 -3.83
C ALA A 230 -8.80 23.54 -4.63
N LYS A 231 -8.16 24.51 -3.95
CA LYS A 231 -7.40 25.62 -4.57
C LYS A 231 -6.03 25.16 -5.13
N SER A 232 -5.52 24.04 -4.64
CA SER A 232 -4.16 23.52 -4.87
C SER A 232 -4.07 22.54 -6.07
N LYS A 233 -5.03 22.55 -7.01
CA LYS A 233 -5.04 21.65 -8.19
C LYS A 233 -3.80 21.70 -9.09
N LYS A 234 -2.90 22.68 -8.91
CA LYS A 234 -1.61 22.80 -9.60
C LYS A 234 -0.38 22.57 -8.72
N SER A 235 -0.52 22.39 -7.40
CA SER A 235 0.63 22.20 -6.52
C SER A 235 1.07 20.74 -6.45
N HIS A 236 2.37 20.54 -6.23
CA HIS A 236 3.00 19.24 -6.18
C HIS A 236 2.60 18.48 -4.90
N VAL A 237 1.93 17.34 -5.06
CA VAL A 237 1.57 16.47 -3.94
C VAL A 237 2.81 15.65 -3.52
N PRO A 238 3.28 15.76 -2.27
CA PRO A 238 4.60 15.28 -1.83
C PRO A 238 4.63 13.75 -1.53
N TYR A 239 4.21 12.93 -2.49
CA TYR A 239 4.25 11.47 -2.34
C TYR A 239 5.66 10.89 -2.19
N ARG A 240 6.73 11.66 -2.39
CA ARG A 240 8.12 11.17 -2.34
C ARG A 240 8.79 11.33 -0.96
N ASP A 241 8.14 12.03 -0.02
CA ASP A 241 8.72 12.37 1.28
C ASP A 241 8.92 11.14 2.20
N SER A 242 8.15 10.06 1.98
CA SER A 242 8.30 8.78 2.66
C SER A 242 8.07 7.59 1.72
N LYS A 243 8.66 6.43 2.02
CA LYS A 243 8.39 5.18 1.29
C LYS A 243 6.91 4.79 1.38
N LEU A 244 6.27 5.03 2.53
CA LEU A 244 4.84 4.81 2.73
C LEU A 244 3.99 5.61 1.73
N THR A 245 4.19 6.93 1.59
CA THR A 245 3.36 7.74 0.68
C THR A 245 3.59 7.40 -0.79
N ARG A 246 4.79 6.94 -1.17
CA ARG A 246 5.05 6.39 -2.51
C ARG A 246 4.19 5.15 -2.77
N LEU A 247 4.19 4.18 -1.86
CA LEU A 247 3.38 2.95 -1.99
C LEU A 247 1.88 3.22 -2.03
N LEU A 248 1.42 4.23 -1.28
CA LEU A 248 0.01 4.59 -1.16
C LEU A 248 -0.48 5.60 -2.21
N LYS A 249 0.38 6.05 -3.14
CA LYS A 249 0.05 7.05 -4.18
C LYS A 249 -1.20 6.70 -5.00
N ASP A 250 -1.39 5.43 -5.37
CA ASP A 250 -2.59 5.00 -6.10
C ASP A 250 -3.84 5.01 -5.20
N SER A 251 -3.64 4.80 -3.89
CA SER A 251 -4.69 4.63 -2.88
C SER A 251 -5.23 5.96 -2.37
N ILE A 252 -4.46 7.03 -2.43
CA ILE A 252 -4.81 8.35 -1.88
C ILE A 252 -4.60 9.38 -2.99
N GLY A 253 -5.69 9.96 -3.50
CA GLY A 253 -5.68 10.85 -4.67
C GLY A 253 -5.72 10.15 -6.04
N GLY A 254 -5.35 8.86 -6.11
CA GLY A 254 -5.41 8.05 -7.34
C GLY A 254 -6.80 7.47 -7.69
N SER A 255 -6.83 6.51 -8.61
CA SER A 255 -8.05 5.85 -9.13
C SER A 255 -8.61 4.75 -8.20
N CYS A 256 -8.27 4.77 -6.92
CA CYS A 256 -8.69 3.76 -5.92
C CYS A 256 -10.01 4.11 -5.21
N ARG A 257 -10.81 3.11 -4.83
CA ARG A 257 -11.94 3.25 -3.89
C ARG A 257 -11.43 3.14 -2.46
N THR A 258 -11.37 4.25 -1.76
CA THR A 258 -10.65 4.31 -0.48
C THR A 258 -11.58 4.56 0.69
N VAL A 259 -11.40 3.79 1.76
CA VAL A 259 -12.06 3.92 3.05
C VAL A 259 -10.98 4.14 4.10
N VAL A 260 -11.18 5.13 4.97
CA VAL A 260 -10.33 5.41 6.12
C VAL A 260 -11.15 5.19 7.38
N ILE A 261 -10.70 4.28 8.24
CA ILE A 261 -11.29 3.98 9.53
C ILE A 261 -10.44 4.69 10.58
N ALA A 262 -11.01 5.74 11.17
CA ALA A 262 -10.41 6.53 12.23
C ALA A 262 -10.68 5.86 13.58
N ALA A 263 -9.69 5.14 14.09
CA ALA A 263 -9.72 4.48 15.39
C ALA A 263 -9.36 5.49 16.49
N VAL A 264 -10.26 5.69 17.46
CA VAL A 264 -10.16 6.73 18.49
C VAL A 264 -10.38 6.15 19.89
N SER A 265 -9.87 6.83 20.91
CA SER A 265 -10.11 6.47 22.31
C SER A 265 -11.14 7.42 22.94
N PRO A 266 -12.14 6.90 23.68
CA PRO A 266 -13.09 7.71 24.45
C PRO A 266 -12.48 8.31 25.73
N SER A 267 -11.27 7.88 26.12
CA SER A 267 -10.63 8.33 27.35
C SER A 267 -10.22 9.80 27.29
N GLY A 268 -10.53 10.57 28.33
CA GLY A 268 -10.08 11.95 28.48
C GLY A 268 -8.55 12.10 28.45
N LEU A 269 -7.80 11.08 28.84
CA LEU A 269 -6.33 11.06 28.75
C LEU A 269 -5.84 11.08 27.28
N ALA A 270 -6.62 10.52 26.36
CA ALA A 270 -6.32 10.45 24.94
C ALA A 270 -6.97 11.59 24.12
N HIS A 271 -7.59 12.57 24.78
CA HIS A 271 -8.37 13.64 24.13
C HIS A 271 -7.60 14.34 22.99
N GLN A 272 -6.32 14.65 23.20
CA GLN A 272 -5.49 15.34 22.20
C GLN A 272 -5.25 14.48 20.95
N ASP A 273 -5.01 13.18 21.11
CA ASP A 273 -4.78 12.26 20.00
C ASP A 273 -6.07 11.88 19.27
N THR A 274 -7.18 11.72 20.01
CA THR A 274 -8.52 11.57 19.44
C THR A 274 -8.88 12.81 18.61
N TYR A 275 -8.70 14.04 19.13
CA TYR A 275 -8.93 15.27 18.37
C TYR A 275 -8.07 15.36 17.10
N ASN A 276 -6.78 15.04 17.20
CA ASN A 276 -5.88 15.00 16.03
C ASN A 276 -6.37 13.98 14.99
N THR A 277 -6.73 12.78 15.42
CA THR A 277 -7.23 11.70 14.57
C THR A 277 -8.51 12.11 13.82
N LEU A 278 -9.49 12.67 14.53
CA LEU A 278 -10.76 13.15 13.97
C LEU A 278 -10.53 14.31 12.98
N LYS A 279 -9.62 15.24 13.30
CA LYS A 279 -9.24 16.35 12.42
C LYS A 279 -8.65 15.86 11.09
N TYR A 280 -7.72 14.90 11.13
CA TYR A 280 -7.12 14.35 9.91
C TYR A 280 -8.10 13.49 9.11
N ALA A 281 -8.96 12.71 9.77
CA ALA A 281 -10.03 11.96 9.10
C ALA A 281 -11.03 12.89 8.40
N SER A 282 -11.41 14.01 9.04
CA SER A 282 -12.29 15.01 8.44
C SER A 282 -11.66 15.64 7.20
N ARG A 283 -10.35 15.91 7.23
CA ARG A 283 -9.62 16.45 6.07
C ARG A 283 -9.47 15.41 4.94
N ALA A 284 -9.26 14.14 5.28
CA ALA A 284 -9.20 13.06 4.29
C ALA A 284 -10.53 12.87 3.54
N LYS A 285 -11.68 13.10 4.21
CA LYS A 285 -13.02 13.07 3.61
C LYS A 285 -13.20 14.09 2.48
N GLU A 286 -12.48 15.21 2.50
CA GLU A 286 -12.55 16.26 1.48
C GLU A 286 -11.81 15.91 0.18
N ILE A 287 -10.97 14.87 0.19
CA ILE A 287 -10.21 14.43 -0.99
C ILE A 287 -11.17 13.89 -2.06
N LYS A 288 -11.38 14.70 -3.10
CA LYS A 288 -12.12 14.27 -4.29
C LYS A 288 -11.27 13.33 -5.13
N ARG A 289 -11.80 12.14 -5.41
CA ARG A 289 -11.17 11.17 -6.31
C ARG A 289 -10.98 11.79 -7.70
N ALA A 290 -9.85 11.48 -8.35
CA ALA A 290 -9.61 11.91 -9.72
C ALA A 290 -10.70 11.37 -10.66
N ALA A 291 -11.55 12.26 -11.17
CA ALA A 291 -12.59 11.93 -12.14
C ALA A 291 -11.99 11.79 -13.55
N GLY A 292 -11.21 10.73 -13.75
CA GLY A 292 -10.91 10.23 -15.09
C GLY A 292 -12.14 9.52 -15.69
N PRO A 293 -12.21 9.38 -17.03
CA PRO A 293 -13.19 8.48 -17.64
C PRO A 293 -13.08 7.11 -16.99
N SER A 294 -14.23 6.45 -16.84
CA SER A 294 -14.36 5.16 -16.17
C SER A 294 -13.22 4.21 -16.55
N ALA A 295 -12.70 3.47 -15.56
CA ALA A 295 -11.91 2.26 -15.78
C ALA A 295 -12.79 1.12 -16.35
N LEU A 296 -13.52 1.41 -17.42
CA LEU A 296 -13.78 0.48 -18.51
C LEU A 296 -12.42 0.00 -18.99
N SER A 297 -11.96 -1.12 -18.43
CA SER A 297 -10.85 -1.89 -18.96
C SER A 297 -9.68 -1.02 -19.47
N VAL A 298 -9.03 -0.30 -18.56
CA VAL A 298 -7.57 -0.38 -18.58
C VAL A 298 -7.29 -1.71 -17.90
N PRO A 299 -7.15 -2.84 -18.63
CA PRO A 299 -6.57 -4.01 -18.00
C PRO A 299 -5.22 -3.56 -17.45
N LEU A 300 -4.93 -3.89 -16.19
CA LEU A 300 -3.54 -4.08 -15.80
C LEU A 300 -2.98 -5.04 -16.84
N LYS A 301 -2.16 -4.53 -17.77
CA LYS A 301 -1.75 -5.29 -18.96
C LYS A 301 -1.23 -6.65 -18.46
N PRO A 302 -1.67 -7.80 -18.99
CA PRO A 302 -1.35 -9.12 -18.42
C PRO A 302 0.15 -9.38 -18.17
N LYS A 303 1.02 -8.62 -18.87
CA LYS A 303 2.47 -8.52 -18.68
C LYS A 303 2.96 -8.27 -17.24
N VAL A 304 2.15 -7.68 -16.35
CA VAL A 304 2.61 -7.22 -15.02
C VAL A 304 2.76 -8.38 -14.02
N LEU A 305 1.73 -9.21 -13.89
CA LEU A 305 1.64 -10.29 -12.90
C LEU A 305 1.70 -11.69 -13.56
N GLY A 306 1.22 -11.82 -14.80
CA GLY A 306 1.21 -13.08 -15.57
C GLY A 306 2.59 -13.66 -15.91
N SER A 307 3.68 -12.96 -15.57
CA SER A 307 5.05 -13.45 -15.77
C SER A 307 5.44 -14.63 -14.87
N ARG A 308 4.73 -14.88 -13.76
CA ARG A 308 5.04 -15.97 -12.80
C ARG A 308 4.14 -17.21 -12.90
N CYS A 309 2.99 -17.16 -13.58
CA CYS A 309 2.10 -18.30 -13.73
C CYS A 309 2.27 -18.99 -15.11
N PRO A 310 2.56 -20.31 -15.18
CA PRO A 310 2.70 -21.02 -16.46
C PRO A 310 1.45 -20.96 -17.34
N ARG A 311 0.24 -20.97 -16.76
CA ARG A 311 -1.02 -20.95 -17.52
C ARG A 311 -1.26 -19.60 -18.19
N CYS A 312 -0.97 -18.50 -17.48
CA CYS A 312 -1.07 -17.14 -18.00
C CYS A 312 0.00 -16.86 -19.07
N ARG A 313 1.21 -17.40 -18.92
CA ARG A 313 2.24 -17.36 -19.98
C ARG A 313 1.75 -17.98 -21.29
N HIS A 314 1.07 -19.12 -21.24
CA HIS A 314 0.50 -19.74 -22.45
C HIS A 314 -0.60 -18.87 -23.07
N ALA A 315 -1.55 -18.36 -22.28
CA ALA A 315 -2.61 -17.48 -22.79
C ALA A 315 -2.07 -16.20 -23.46
N VAL A 316 -1.10 -15.52 -22.82
CA VAL A 316 -0.46 -14.32 -23.37
C VAL A 316 0.35 -14.65 -24.63
N ARG A 317 1.08 -15.78 -24.65
CA ARG A 317 1.83 -16.22 -25.83
C ARG A 317 0.91 -16.61 -26.99
N CYS A 318 -0.24 -17.22 -26.72
CA CYS A 318 -1.26 -17.50 -27.72
C CYS A 318 -1.87 -16.21 -28.29
N GLN A 319 -2.18 -15.20 -27.47
CA GLN A 319 -2.65 -13.89 -27.97
C GLN A 319 -1.59 -13.19 -28.82
N GLN A 320 -0.30 -13.23 -28.43
CA GLN A 320 0.80 -12.68 -29.21
C GLN A 320 0.94 -13.37 -30.58
N LEU A 321 0.98 -14.70 -30.60
CA LEU A 321 1.05 -15.49 -31.83
C LEU A 321 -0.19 -15.27 -32.72
N GLN A 322 -1.38 -15.10 -32.15
CA GLN A 322 -2.58 -14.79 -32.93
C GLN A 322 -2.56 -13.39 -33.56
N ALA A 323 -2.04 -12.38 -32.84
CA ALA A 323 -1.85 -11.04 -33.40
C ALA A 323 -0.82 -11.05 -34.53
N GLU A 324 0.31 -11.75 -34.34
CA GLU A 324 1.37 -11.90 -35.34
C GLU A 324 0.88 -12.67 -36.58
N VAL A 325 0.11 -13.75 -36.41
CA VAL A 325 -0.56 -14.48 -37.51
C VAL A 325 -1.59 -13.60 -38.24
N ALA A 326 -2.33 -12.74 -37.54
CA ALA A 326 -3.27 -11.82 -38.16
C ALA A 326 -2.55 -10.75 -39.00
N GLU A 327 -1.45 -10.19 -38.50
CA GLU A 327 -0.61 -9.23 -39.22
C GLU A 327 0.04 -9.86 -40.46
N LEU A 328 0.63 -11.04 -40.34
CA LEU A 328 1.23 -11.77 -41.46
C LEU A 328 0.20 -12.12 -42.54
N ARG A 329 -1.03 -12.53 -42.15
CA ARG A 329 -2.14 -12.76 -43.09
C ARG A 329 -2.61 -11.49 -43.78
N ALA A 330 -2.54 -10.33 -43.12
CA ALA A 330 -2.85 -9.04 -43.75
C ALA A 330 -1.77 -8.64 -44.76
N LYS A 331 -0.48 -8.83 -44.44
CA LYS A 331 0.64 -8.59 -45.38
C LYS A 331 0.57 -9.49 -46.61
N LEU A 332 0.28 -10.78 -46.44
CA LEU A 332 0.11 -11.73 -47.54
C LEU A 332 -1.07 -11.35 -48.46
N ARG A 333 -2.22 -10.96 -47.90
CA ARG A 333 -3.33 -10.44 -48.72
C ARG A 333 -2.98 -9.17 -49.47
N GLY A 334 -2.30 -8.21 -48.83
CA GLY A 334 -1.83 -7.00 -49.51
C GLY A 334 -0.82 -7.27 -50.64
N GLN A 335 -0.01 -8.33 -50.52
CA GLN A 335 0.86 -8.79 -51.61
C GLN A 335 0.05 -9.44 -52.74
N GLN A 336 -0.89 -10.32 -52.43
CA GLN A 336 -1.77 -10.95 -53.42
C GLN A 336 -2.63 -9.93 -54.18
N GLU A 337 -3.23 -8.96 -53.48
CA GLU A 337 -3.99 -7.85 -54.08
C GLU A 337 -3.11 -6.92 -54.94
N ALA A 338 -1.84 -6.75 -54.60
CA ALA A 338 -0.89 -5.98 -55.42
C ALA A 338 -0.46 -6.75 -56.67
N GLU A 339 -0.26 -8.07 -56.56
CA GLU A 339 0.08 -8.97 -57.65
C GLU A 339 -1.10 -9.14 -58.63
N GLU A 340 -2.32 -9.26 -58.12
CA GLU A 340 -3.56 -9.30 -58.92
C GLU A 340 -3.85 -7.96 -59.61
N ARG A 341 -3.56 -6.82 -58.95
CA ARG A 341 -3.61 -5.49 -59.59
C ARG A 341 -2.54 -5.28 -60.66
N ALA A 342 -1.39 -5.94 -60.56
CA ALA A 342 -0.35 -5.88 -61.58
C ALA A 342 -0.70 -6.69 -62.85
N LEU A 343 -1.67 -7.62 -62.75
CA LEU A 343 -2.14 -8.44 -63.87
C LEU A 343 -3.30 -7.80 -64.67
N VAL A 344 -3.94 -6.74 -64.16
CA VAL A 344 -5.02 -6.03 -64.86
C VAL A 344 -4.46 -4.89 -65.72
N LEU A 345 -4.18 -5.19 -66.99
CA LEU A 345 -3.81 -4.19 -67.99
C LEU A 345 -5.00 -3.25 -68.32
N PRO A 346 -4.77 -1.94 -68.54
CA PRO A 346 -5.79 -1.05 -69.07
C PRO A 346 -6.09 -1.35 -70.56
N PRO A 347 -7.30 -1.06 -71.06
CA PRO A 347 -7.65 -1.31 -72.46
C PRO A 347 -6.84 -0.42 -73.42
N ALA A 348 -6.44 -1.01 -74.55
CA ALA A 348 -5.54 -0.37 -75.50
C ALA A 348 -6.17 0.89 -76.15
N LEU A 349 -5.45 2.01 -76.09
CA LEU A 349 -5.75 3.18 -76.90
C LEU A 349 -5.28 2.96 -78.34
N VAL A 350 -6.18 3.24 -79.28
CA VAL A 350 -5.97 3.06 -80.73
C VAL A 350 -4.90 4.02 -81.24
N CYS A 351 -3.94 3.49 -82.00
CA CYS A 351 -2.87 4.28 -82.61
C CYS A 351 -3.30 4.92 -83.94
N SER A 352 -2.78 6.10 -84.25
CA SER A 352 -2.82 6.69 -85.60
C SER A 352 -1.56 7.54 -85.83
N PRO A 353 -1.04 7.63 -87.08
CA PRO A 353 0.38 7.91 -87.30
C PRO A 353 0.71 9.37 -87.63
N GLY A 354 1.90 9.83 -87.21
CA GLY A 354 2.51 11.03 -87.78
C GLY A 354 3.69 11.61 -86.98
N GLY A 355 4.85 11.74 -87.63
CA GLY A 355 5.89 12.73 -87.26
C GLY A 355 7.10 12.24 -86.44
N LEU A 356 8.20 11.96 -87.12
CA LEU A 356 9.58 12.17 -86.62
C LEU A 356 9.97 13.68 -86.84
N PRO A 357 11.11 14.24 -86.34
CA PRO A 357 12.33 13.56 -85.84
C PRO A 357 13.11 14.23 -84.65
N ARG A 358 14.27 13.64 -84.30
CA ARG A 358 15.47 14.23 -83.62
C ARG A 358 15.33 14.65 -82.13
N SER A 359 16.40 14.71 -81.31
CA SER A 359 17.73 14.05 -81.29
C SER A 359 18.39 14.30 -79.91
N GLU A 360 19.44 13.53 -79.60
CA GLU A 360 20.46 13.76 -78.54
C GLU A 360 20.12 13.47 -77.07
N ALA A 361 21.07 12.82 -76.42
CA ALA A 361 21.18 12.65 -74.97
C ALA A 361 22.37 13.49 -74.47
N PRO A 362 22.45 13.78 -73.16
CA PRO A 362 23.70 13.41 -72.49
C PRO A 362 23.54 12.82 -71.07
N VAL A 363 24.61 12.13 -70.68
CA VAL A 363 24.87 11.48 -69.38
C VAL A 363 25.26 12.52 -68.31
N PRO A 364 25.05 12.25 -67.01
CA PRO A 364 25.85 12.87 -65.96
C PRO A 364 26.65 11.84 -65.10
N ARG A 365 27.95 12.08 -64.97
CA ARG A 365 28.86 11.56 -63.92
C ARG A 365 30.04 12.55 -63.76
N PRO A 366 30.84 12.50 -62.67
CA PRO A 366 30.82 13.56 -61.65
C PRO A 366 32.13 14.37 -61.57
N CYS A 367 32.43 14.96 -60.39
CA CYS A 367 33.61 15.79 -59.98
C CYS A 367 33.40 17.33 -60.16
N SER A 368 33.99 18.25 -59.37
CA SER A 368 34.82 18.15 -58.14
C SER A 368 35.10 19.52 -57.47
N SER A 369 35.36 19.50 -56.16
CA SER A 369 36.36 20.29 -55.37
C SER A 369 36.62 21.81 -55.53
N GLY A 370 36.74 22.50 -54.38
CA GLY A 370 37.75 23.56 -54.10
C GLY A 370 37.17 24.90 -53.59
N LEU A 371 37.85 25.71 -52.76
CA LEU A 371 39.14 25.57 -52.03
C LEU A 371 39.33 26.80 -51.08
N ALA A 372 39.97 26.64 -49.89
CA ALA A 372 40.61 27.68 -49.01
C ALA A 372 39.72 28.87 -48.49
N ASP A 373 39.99 29.63 -47.42
CA ASP A 373 40.90 29.62 -46.23
C ASP A 373 40.32 30.61 -45.17
N GLY A 374 40.78 30.75 -43.91
CA GLY A 374 41.80 30.02 -43.14
C GLY A 374 42.70 30.89 -42.21
N ARG A 375 42.30 31.23 -40.96
CA ARG A 375 43.25 31.71 -39.90
C ARG A 375 42.75 31.67 -38.43
N GLU A 376 43.75 31.55 -37.55
CA GLU A 376 43.78 31.19 -36.13
C GLU A 376 43.20 32.20 -35.11
N GLY A 377 42.95 31.71 -33.88
CA GLY A 377 42.73 32.53 -32.67
C GLY A 377 42.58 31.69 -31.39
N HIS A 378 43.45 31.89 -30.40
CA HIS A 378 43.45 31.21 -29.09
C HIS A 378 42.33 31.72 -28.15
N GLY A 379 41.96 30.96 -27.10
CA GLY A 379 41.40 31.57 -25.88
C GLY A 379 40.47 30.72 -25.00
N GLU A 380 41.02 30.24 -23.88
CA GLU A 380 40.41 30.11 -22.54
C GLU A 380 39.15 29.26 -22.24
N GLN A 381 39.33 28.39 -21.24
CA GLN A 381 38.28 27.85 -20.37
C GLN A 381 37.75 28.96 -19.45
N LEU A 382 36.44 29.00 -19.20
CA LEU A 382 35.90 29.61 -17.97
C LEU A 382 34.73 28.79 -17.42
N GLU A 383 34.89 28.30 -16.19
CA GLU A 383 33.78 27.99 -15.30
C GLU A 383 33.29 29.27 -14.61
N ALA A 384 31.97 29.44 -14.54
CA ALA A 384 31.21 30.15 -13.51
C ALA A 384 29.72 29.91 -13.79
N GLY A 385 28.79 29.86 -12.85
CA GLY A 385 28.86 30.04 -11.40
C GLY A 385 27.47 30.44 -10.92
N TRP A 386 26.88 29.73 -9.95
CA TRP A 386 25.55 30.09 -9.44
C TRP A 386 25.63 31.36 -8.57
N PRO A 387 24.76 32.37 -8.77
CA PRO A 387 24.82 33.59 -7.98
C PRO A 387 24.30 33.38 -6.55
N LEU A 388 25.11 33.77 -5.57
CA LEU A 388 24.70 33.94 -4.18
C LEU A 388 24.07 35.33 -3.96
N GLY A 389 23.09 35.39 -3.07
CA GLY A 389 22.76 36.60 -2.32
C GLY A 389 21.31 36.66 -1.80
N PRO A 390 21.03 37.46 -0.76
CA PRO A 390 21.93 38.12 0.17
C PRO A 390 21.85 37.55 1.60
N GLN A 391 22.87 37.85 2.41
CA GLN A 391 22.83 37.64 3.86
C GLN A 391 21.91 38.70 4.51
N LEU A 392 21.10 38.28 5.47
CA LEU A 392 20.60 39.13 6.55
C LEU A 392 20.98 38.45 7.86
N GLY A 393 21.67 39.18 8.73
CA GLY A 393 22.05 38.73 10.07
C GLY A 393 21.06 39.19 11.14
N ALA A 394 21.46 39.00 12.41
CA ALA A 394 20.67 39.14 13.63
C ALA A 394 19.59 38.04 13.80
N GLU A 395 19.43 37.39 14.96
CA GLU A 395 20.17 37.47 16.23
C GLU A 395 20.17 36.09 16.91
N GLU A 396 21.23 35.80 17.67
CA GLU A 396 21.42 34.53 18.38
C GLU A 396 21.05 34.71 19.85
N GLU A 397 19.79 34.44 20.20
CA GLU A 397 19.37 34.36 21.62
C GLU A 397 19.69 32.97 22.20
N ALA A 398 20.65 32.95 23.11
CA ALA A 398 20.91 31.80 23.97
C ALA A 398 19.80 31.66 25.03
N PRO A 399 19.31 30.44 25.33
CA PRO A 399 18.41 30.24 26.47
C PRO A 399 19.20 30.39 27.78
N GLU A 400 18.75 31.29 28.66
CA GLU A 400 19.32 31.52 29.99
C GLU A 400 19.36 30.24 30.85
N GLU A 401 20.46 30.05 31.58
CA GLU A 401 20.50 29.14 32.72
C GLU A 401 19.64 29.70 33.87
N MET A 402 18.75 28.87 34.41
CA MET A 402 18.08 29.13 35.70
C MET A 402 18.62 28.17 36.78
N PRO A 403 18.79 28.63 38.03
CA PRO A 403 19.80 28.09 38.93
C PRO A 403 19.41 26.80 39.65
N ALA A 404 20.43 26.09 40.11
CA ALA A 404 20.30 24.88 40.92
C ALA A 404 19.70 25.16 42.32
N SER A 405 18.79 24.30 42.76
CA SER A 405 18.38 24.17 44.16
C SER A 405 18.94 22.86 44.74
N SER A 406 19.82 23.02 45.75
CA SER A 406 20.53 21.92 46.42
C SER A 406 19.73 21.38 47.63
N PRO A 407 20.23 20.44 48.46
CA PRO A 407 19.54 19.16 48.63
C PRO A 407 18.89 18.96 50.01
N GLY A 408 17.98 17.99 50.13
CA GLY A 408 17.40 17.62 51.43
C GLY A 408 16.71 16.25 51.46
N ALA A 409 16.81 15.59 52.61
CA ALA A 409 16.11 14.37 53.01
C ALA A 409 16.41 13.07 52.23
N ALA A 410 17.53 12.43 52.58
CA ALA A 410 17.58 10.97 52.61
C ALA A 410 16.88 10.46 53.88
N GLN A 411 15.90 9.55 53.76
CA GLN A 411 15.64 8.53 54.78
C GLN A 411 14.67 7.41 54.33
N GLN A 412 14.98 6.21 54.82
CA GLN A 412 14.11 5.05 55.04
C GLN A 412 13.53 4.31 53.82
N ALA A 413 14.15 3.15 53.56
CA ALA A 413 13.47 2.02 52.93
C ALA A 413 12.30 1.56 53.82
N GLY A 414 11.07 1.68 53.31
CA GLY A 414 9.86 1.20 53.95
C GLY A 414 9.34 -0.07 53.27
N THR A 415 9.29 -1.18 54.01
CA THR A 415 8.76 -2.46 53.54
C THR A 415 7.24 -2.35 53.29
N LEU A 416 6.80 -2.40 52.04
CA LEU A 416 5.37 -2.41 51.71
C LEU A 416 4.75 -3.80 52.01
N GLN A 417 4.20 -3.96 53.21
CA GLN A 417 3.27 -5.05 53.49
C GLN A 417 1.97 -4.83 52.72
N LEU A 418 1.65 -5.76 51.82
CA LEU A 418 0.32 -5.85 51.20
C LEU A 418 -0.69 -6.37 52.22
N GLN A 419 -1.61 -5.51 52.67
CA GLN A 419 -2.81 -5.97 53.37
C GLN A 419 -3.74 -6.73 52.40
N PRO A 420 -4.32 -7.87 52.80
CA PRO A 420 -5.27 -8.58 51.96
C PRO A 420 -6.61 -7.85 51.93
N GLN A 421 -7.03 -7.37 50.76
CA GLN A 421 -8.41 -6.92 50.57
C GLN A 421 -9.35 -8.14 50.46
N HIS A 422 -10.51 -8.08 51.13
CA HIS A 422 -11.48 -9.17 51.19
C HIS A 422 -12.07 -9.51 49.81
N PRO A 423 -12.04 -10.79 49.36
CA PRO A 423 -12.60 -11.20 48.08
C PRO A 423 -14.12 -11.49 48.17
N SER A 424 -14.93 -10.49 48.52
CA SER A 424 -16.36 -10.69 48.80
C SER A 424 -17.31 -10.53 47.60
N CYS A 425 -16.81 -10.19 46.41
CA CYS A 425 -17.65 -9.84 45.25
C CYS A 425 -17.73 -10.91 44.13
N LEU A 426 -16.84 -11.92 44.11
CA LEU A 426 -16.73 -12.87 43.00
C LEU A 426 -17.45 -14.22 43.18
N LEU A 427 -18.08 -14.47 44.35
CA LEU A 427 -18.68 -15.77 44.70
C LEU A 427 -20.20 -15.70 44.99
N GLN A 428 -20.85 -14.55 44.76
CA GLN A 428 -22.30 -14.44 44.95
C GLN A 428 -23.05 -15.21 43.85
N GLY A 429 -23.62 -16.36 44.22
CA GLY A 429 -24.46 -17.19 43.35
C GLY A 429 -24.06 -18.67 43.24
N LEU A 430 -22.89 -19.06 43.76
CA LEU A 430 -22.43 -20.45 43.78
C LEU A 430 -22.80 -21.15 45.11
N SER A 431 -23.19 -22.41 45.04
CA SER A 431 -23.39 -23.23 46.25
C SER A 431 -22.05 -23.57 46.91
N CYS A 432 -22.07 -23.95 48.20
CA CYS A 432 -20.85 -24.24 48.96
C CYS A 432 -19.94 -25.26 48.25
N CYS A 433 -20.50 -26.37 47.76
CA CYS A 433 -19.77 -27.41 47.04
C CYS A 433 -19.22 -26.97 45.66
N GLN A 434 -19.89 -26.03 44.97
CA GLN A 434 -19.36 -25.45 43.74
C GLN A 434 -18.14 -24.56 44.03
N THR A 435 -18.18 -23.78 45.11
CA THR A 435 -17.06 -22.93 45.54
C THR A 435 -15.83 -23.76 45.92
N GLU A 436 -15.98 -24.84 46.68
CA GLU A 436 -14.87 -25.75 47.02
C GLU A 436 -14.26 -26.41 45.77
N THR A 437 -15.11 -26.86 44.84
CA THR A 437 -14.67 -27.46 43.56
C THR A 437 -13.86 -26.45 42.72
N LEU A 438 -14.33 -25.20 42.65
CA LEU A 438 -13.64 -24.12 41.93
C LEU A 438 -12.29 -23.77 42.58
N LEU A 439 -12.23 -23.70 43.92
CA LEU A 439 -11.00 -23.45 44.66
C LEU A 439 -9.97 -24.56 44.44
N GLY A 440 -10.41 -25.83 44.50
CA GLY A 440 -9.56 -26.99 44.25
C GLY A 440 -8.98 -27.01 42.82
N ALA A 441 -9.80 -26.67 41.82
CA ALA A 441 -9.36 -26.55 40.43
C ALA A 441 -8.31 -25.43 40.27
N LEU A 442 -8.55 -24.25 40.85
CA LEU A 442 -7.61 -23.12 40.82
C LEU A 442 -6.28 -23.46 41.51
N LEU A 443 -6.32 -24.08 42.70
CA LEU A 443 -5.14 -24.56 43.40
C LEU A 443 -4.33 -25.57 42.57
N SER A 444 -5.01 -26.50 41.89
CA SER A 444 -4.35 -27.46 40.99
C SER A 444 -3.65 -26.78 39.82
N VAL A 445 -4.30 -25.80 39.17
CA VAL A 445 -3.70 -25.01 38.08
C VAL A 445 -2.49 -24.22 38.56
N VAL A 446 -2.57 -23.54 39.71
CA VAL A 446 -1.47 -22.75 40.29
C VAL A 446 -0.29 -23.65 40.67
N GLN A 447 -0.54 -24.81 41.28
CA GLN A 447 0.51 -25.80 41.59
C GLN A 447 1.20 -26.30 40.32
N LYS A 448 0.43 -26.58 39.26
CA LYS A 448 0.95 -27.07 37.97
C LYS A 448 1.74 -26.00 37.21
N GLN A 449 1.37 -24.73 37.30
CA GLN A 449 2.20 -23.64 36.77
C GLN A 449 3.46 -23.40 37.61
N SER A 450 3.37 -23.48 38.94
CA SER A 450 4.52 -23.35 39.84
C SER A 450 5.56 -24.47 39.63
N SER A 451 5.14 -25.70 39.30
CA SER A 451 6.06 -26.79 38.98
C SER A 451 6.73 -26.61 37.60
N VAL A 452 5.99 -26.12 36.59
CA VAL A 452 6.55 -25.80 35.27
C VAL A 452 7.57 -24.66 35.36
N LEU A 453 7.28 -23.59 36.12
CA LEU A 453 8.19 -22.46 36.28
C LEU A 453 9.47 -22.86 37.06
N ARG A 454 9.36 -23.70 38.10
CA ARG A 454 10.52 -24.27 38.79
C ARG A 454 11.34 -25.22 37.90
N ALA A 455 10.68 -26.06 37.09
CA ALA A 455 11.38 -26.91 36.12
C ALA A 455 12.13 -26.11 35.03
N ALA A 456 11.73 -24.85 34.81
CA ALA A 456 12.37 -23.92 33.88
C ALA A 456 13.41 -22.97 34.53
N ASN A 457 13.69 -23.08 35.83
CA ASN A 457 14.50 -22.11 36.60
C ASN A 457 14.01 -20.64 36.48
N LEU A 458 12.69 -20.44 36.40
CA LEU A 458 12.03 -19.12 36.35
C LEU A 458 11.39 -18.70 37.68
N LEU A 459 11.54 -19.54 38.72
CA LEU A 459 11.18 -19.35 40.13
C LEU A 459 12.28 -19.95 41.00
#